data_AF-A0A7S6MG27-F1
#
_entry.id   AF-A0A7S6MG27-F1
#
_cell.length_a   1.000
_cell.length_b   1.000
_cell.length_c   1.000
_cell.angle_alpha   90.00
_cell.angle_beta   90.00
_cell.angle_gamma   90.00
#
_symmetry.space_group_name_H-M   'P 1'
#
loop_
_entity.id
_entity.type
_entity.pdbx_description
1 polymer ?
#
loop_
_entity_poly.entity_id
_entity_poly.type
_entity_poly.pdbx_seq_one_letter_code
_entity_poly.pdbx_strand_id
1 'polypeptide(L)'
;MQDTFTVSLDRREYRWMHDDDIQDVGRAWEWVDNRYEVVESPDSRIQRLNELFGEHCLEEFVASCESREELARAVQVVGAMGLARELMILVAQNRFEGLPYASLLHECKPEIEEEFLLHQQIAKTAVAGSNPFNDSVLRDWLTSGDVTMPEWLTSGPIMVTGCKPFSALDFVAFLKRHGLDPCEGASDDVGVIIIGREDWSRDFVDGQIELRTGKNLHVLSQELLVAMIANGQDPFDGDSHLGVLDRFRTTHPGLEYVSEGWPGWVKIWVQPRSGKSGKRTFTEWAHNESLLKACGYEVGKTSTLTREQRHGILDFAFQRASIPPHCADWGAAGSGPRLQAMAYHIAWLVGKYAAETRKDMSVAVADWTSDLAWLKDRFYRGHMKFRWPDPRVG
;
A
#
# COMPACT_ATOMS: atom_id res chain seq x y z
N MET A 1 -16.01 -47.96 -0.18
CA MET A 1 -14.58 -47.94 0.20
C MET A 1 -13.90 -49.20 -0.33
N GLN A 2 -12.73 -49.09 -0.97
CA GLN A 2 -11.97 -50.26 -1.45
C GLN A 2 -11.36 -51.02 -0.27
N ASP A 3 -11.48 -52.36 -0.26
CA ASP A 3 -11.15 -53.21 0.91
C ASP A 3 -9.72 -53.75 0.91
N THR A 4 -8.93 -53.45 -0.13
CA THR A 4 -7.55 -53.94 -0.24
C THR A 4 -6.64 -53.01 -1.02
N PHE A 5 -5.46 -52.74 -0.46
CA PHE A 5 -4.36 -52.01 -1.09
C PHE A 5 -3.08 -52.82 -1.04
N THR A 6 -2.20 -52.66 -2.02
CA THR A 6 -0.92 -53.41 -2.09
C THR A 6 0.25 -52.44 -2.14
N VAL A 7 1.23 -52.63 -1.26
CA VAL A 7 2.50 -51.89 -1.26
C VAL A 7 3.67 -52.87 -1.34
N SER A 8 4.80 -52.41 -1.87
CA SER A 8 6.01 -53.22 -1.99
C SER A 8 7.12 -52.72 -1.05
N LEU A 9 7.62 -53.60 -0.19
CA LEU A 9 8.76 -53.34 0.71
C LEU A 9 9.79 -54.46 0.59
N ASP A 10 11.06 -54.12 0.32
CA ASP A 10 12.17 -55.07 0.17
C ASP A 10 11.91 -56.19 -0.84
N ARG A 11 11.27 -55.86 -1.97
CA ARG A 11 10.85 -56.81 -3.04
C ARG A 11 9.82 -57.85 -2.58
N ARG A 12 9.11 -57.59 -1.48
CA ARG A 12 7.93 -58.35 -1.05
C ARG A 12 6.69 -57.48 -1.15
N GLU A 13 5.56 -58.11 -1.44
CA GLU A 13 4.27 -57.45 -1.54
C GLU A 13 3.53 -57.64 -0.21
N TYR A 14 2.99 -56.55 0.30
CA TYR A 14 2.17 -56.54 1.48
C TYR A 14 0.80 -55.99 1.10
N ARG A 15 -0.24 -56.62 1.64
CA ARG A 15 -1.61 -56.17 1.43
C ARG A 15 -2.16 -55.58 2.71
N TRP A 16 -2.78 -54.44 2.58
CA TRP A 16 -3.56 -53.83 3.63
C TRP A 16 -5.01 -54.24 3.42
N MET A 17 -5.57 -55.01 4.34
CA MET A 17 -6.89 -55.64 4.19
C MET A 17 -7.81 -55.29 5.34
N HIS A 18 -9.09 -55.09 5.04
CA HIS A 18 -10.14 -54.94 6.03
C HIS A 18 -10.49 -56.29 6.66
N ASP A 19 -10.59 -56.33 7.99
CA ASP A 19 -11.08 -57.47 8.75
C ASP A 19 -12.48 -57.16 9.30
N ASP A 20 -13.49 -57.81 8.70
CA ASP A 20 -14.91 -57.64 9.06
C ASP A 20 -15.23 -58.13 10.49
N ASP A 21 -14.37 -58.94 11.10
CA ASP A 21 -14.57 -59.47 12.46
C ASP A 21 -14.15 -58.46 13.55
N ILE A 22 -13.44 -57.38 13.19
CA ILE A 22 -12.95 -56.36 14.14
C ILE A 22 -13.93 -55.17 14.21
N GLN A 23 -14.53 -54.98 15.38
CA GLN A 23 -15.48 -53.87 15.61
C GLN A 23 -14.81 -52.50 15.81
N ASP A 24 -13.54 -52.46 16.17
CA ASP A 24 -12.77 -51.21 16.30
C ASP A 24 -12.29 -50.77 14.93
N VAL A 25 -12.96 -49.75 14.37
CA VAL A 25 -12.68 -49.21 13.02
C VAL A 25 -11.21 -48.85 12.83
N GLY A 26 -10.54 -48.33 13.87
CA GLY A 26 -9.11 -47.96 13.80
C GLY A 26 -8.16 -49.16 13.78
N ARG A 27 -8.67 -50.37 14.04
CA ARG A 27 -7.92 -51.64 14.06
C ARG A 27 -8.46 -52.67 13.07
N ALA A 28 -9.57 -52.39 12.39
CA ALA A 28 -10.17 -53.28 11.40
C ALA A 28 -9.35 -53.41 10.11
N TRP A 29 -8.11 -52.94 10.11
CA TRP A 29 -7.24 -52.95 8.95
C TRP A 29 -5.85 -53.43 9.35
N GLU A 30 -5.39 -54.48 8.68
CA GLU A 30 -4.12 -55.13 9.01
C GLU A 30 -3.24 -55.31 7.77
N TRP A 31 -1.93 -55.28 7.99
CA TRP A 31 -0.96 -55.65 6.98
C TRP A 31 -0.77 -57.16 6.98
N VAL A 32 -0.98 -57.78 5.82
CA VAL A 32 -0.68 -59.19 5.60
C VAL A 32 0.42 -59.35 4.56
N ASP A 33 1.28 -60.34 4.74
CA ASP A 33 2.32 -60.68 3.77
C ASP A 33 1.78 -61.54 2.61
N ASN A 34 2.67 -61.96 1.70
CA ASN A 34 2.31 -62.78 0.54
C ASN A 34 1.71 -64.15 0.91
N ARG A 35 1.81 -64.59 2.17
CA ARG A 35 1.25 -65.83 2.71
C ARG A 35 -0.04 -65.60 3.47
N TYR A 36 -0.55 -64.37 3.50
CA TYR A 36 -1.69 -63.94 4.31
C TYR A 36 -1.43 -64.06 5.82
N GLU A 37 -0.16 -64.00 6.24
CA GLU A 37 0.19 -63.93 7.66
C GLU A 37 0.16 -62.46 8.10
N VAL A 38 -0.53 -62.17 9.20
CA VAL A 38 -0.63 -60.83 9.80
C VAL A 38 0.74 -60.36 10.27
N VAL A 39 1.11 -59.14 9.90
CA VAL A 39 2.31 -58.47 10.40
C VAL A 39 2.01 -57.86 11.77
N GLU A 40 2.39 -58.56 12.84
CA GLU A 40 2.10 -58.14 14.22
C GLU A 40 2.87 -56.89 14.65
N SER A 41 2.23 -56.02 15.45
CA SER A 41 2.91 -54.93 16.16
C SER A 41 3.64 -55.47 17.41
N PRO A 42 4.87 -55.03 17.76
CA PRO A 42 5.63 -53.91 17.20
C PRO A 42 6.68 -54.36 16.18
N ASP A 43 6.26 -54.63 14.94
CA ASP A 43 7.18 -54.79 13.84
C ASP A 43 7.55 -53.43 13.22
N SER A 44 8.85 -53.11 13.19
CA SER A 44 9.37 -51.88 12.56
C SER A 44 8.95 -51.72 11.09
N ARG A 45 8.56 -52.81 10.43
CA ARG A 45 8.02 -52.80 9.06
C ARG A 45 6.68 -52.10 8.97
N ILE A 46 5.82 -52.15 10.00
CA ILE A 46 4.48 -51.55 9.97
C ILE A 46 4.56 -50.05 9.73
N GLN A 47 5.47 -49.36 10.43
CA GLN A 47 5.68 -47.93 10.23
C GLN A 47 6.07 -47.63 8.78
N ARG A 48 7.00 -48.41 8.22
CA ARG A 48 7.45 -48.22 6.83
C ARG A 48 6.35 -48.55 5.81
N LEU A 49 5.52 -49.56 6.08
CA LEU A 49 4.38 -49.90 5.24
C LEU A 49 3.31 -48.79 5.27
N ASN A 50 3.04 -48.20 6.44
CA ASN A 50 2.15 -47.06 6.57
C ASN A 50 2.69 -45.85 5.76
N GLU A 51 3.98 -45.54 5.87
CA GLU A 51 4.61 -44.47 5.06
C GLU A 51 4.41 -44.73 3.55
N LEU A 52 4.69 -45.95 3.08
CA LEU A 52 4.50 -46.32 1.67
C LEU A 52 3.04 -46.25 1.23
N PHE A 53 2.10 -46.60 2.10
CA PHE A 53 0.67 -46.43 1.85
C PHE A 53 0.31 -44.95 1.71
N GLY A 54 0.82 -44.11 2.61
CA GLY A 54 0.69 -42.65 2.55
C GLY A 54 1.17 -42.06 1.23
N GLU A 55 2.32 -42.53 0.74
CA GLU A 55 2.96 -42.06 -0.50
C GLU A 55 2.25 -42.53 -1.77
N HIS A 56 1.65 -43.73 -1.78
CA HIS A 56 1.23 -44.37 -3.04
C HIS A 56 -0.26 -44.71 -3.13
N CYS A 57 -0.95 -44.86 -2.01
CA CYS A 57 -2.31 -45.42 -1.99
C CYS A 57 -3.34 -44.49 -1.33
N LEU A 58 -2.89 -43.53 -0.52
CA LEU A 58 -3.78 -42.69 0.29
C LEU A 58 -4.78 -41.90 -0.57
N GLU A 59 -4.35 -41.35 -1.71
CA GLU A 59 -5.25 -40.61 -2.61
C GLU A 59 -6.36 -41.51 -3.20
N GLU A 60 -5.99 -42.70 -3.67
CA GLU A 60 -6.94 -43.69 -4.21
C GLU A 60 -7.89 -44.19 -3.12
N PHE A 61 -7.38 -44.43 -1.90
CA PHE A 61 -8.18 -44.84 -0.75
C PHE A 61 -9.26 -43.82 -0.41
N VAL A 62 -8.89 -42.55 -0.29
CA VAL A 62 -9.83 -41.47 0.01
C VAL A 62 -10.81 -41.26 -1.16
N ALA A 63 -10.35 -41.36 -2.40
CA ALA A 63 -11.21 -41.27 -3.59
C ALA A 63 -12.21 -42.42 -3.71
N SER A 64 -11.93 -43.58 -3.09
CA SER A 64 -12.86 -44.73 -3.06
C SER A 64 -14.02 -44.59 -2.06
N CYS A 65 -14.05 -43.50 -1.27
CA CYS A 65 -15.11 -43.23 -0.31
C CYS A 65 -16.32 -42.61 -1.03
N GLU A 66 -17.45 -43.32 -1.08
CA GLU A 66 -18.65 -42.87 -1.77
C GLU A 66 -19.64 -42.13 -0.84
N SER A 67 -19.40 -42.18 0.47
CA SER A 67 -20.26 -41.56 1.47
C SER A 67 -19.47 -40.86 2.57
N ARG A 68 -20.16 -39.96 3.30
CA ARG A 68 -19.60 -39.26 4.46
C ARG A 68 -19.19 -40.22 5.58
N GLU A 69 -19.94 -41.31 5.76
CA GLU A 69 -19.67 -42.34 6.76
C GLU A 69 -18.44 -43.19 6.41
N GLU A 70 -18.20 -43.44 5.12
CA GLU A 70 -16.96 -44.06 4.66
C GLU A 70 -15.76 -43.15 4.85
N LEU A 71 -15.91 -41.86 4.54
CA LEU A 71 -14.82 -40.90 4.71
C LEU A 71 -14.45 -40.68 6.19
N ALA A 72 -15.44 -40.62 7.09
CA ALA A 72 -15.23 -40.57 8.53
C ALA A 72 -14.41 -41.79 9.02
N ARG A 73 -14.76 -42.99 8.55
CA ARG A 73 -14.00 -44.22 8.84
C ARG A 73 -12.59 -44.15 8.27
N ALA A 74 -12.41 -43.68 7.04
CA ALA A 74 -11.10 -43.50 6.43
C ALA A 74 -10.21 -42.55 7.25
N VAL A 75 -10.75 -41.45 7.79
CA VAL A 75 -10.03 -40.53 8.68
C VAL A 75 -9.53 -41.24 9.93
N GLN A 76 -10.39 -42.04 10.59
CA GLN A 76 -10.01 -42.78 11.80
C GLN A 76 -8.89 -43.79 11.52
N VAL A 77 -9.02 -44.53 10.42
CA VAL A 77 -8.05 -45.53 9.99
C VAL A 77 -6.69 -44.90 9.68
N VAL A 78 -6.68 -43.85 8.86
CA VAL A 78 -5.45 -43.13 8.48
C VAL A 78 -4.82 -42.42 9.68
N GLY A 79 -5.64 -41.93 10.61
CA GLY A 79 -5.18 -41.40 11.89
C GLY A 79 -4.49 -42.46 12.76
N ALA A 80 -5.02 -43.69 12.82
CA ALA A 80 -4.39 -44.82 13.51
C ALA A 80 -3.06 -45.24 12.86
N MET A 81 -2.91 -45.02 11.55
CA MET A 81 -1.66 -45.26 10.81
C MET A 81 -0.59 -44.19 11.04
N GLY A 82 -0.93 -43.06 11.69
CA GLY A 82 -0.03 -41.91 11.86
C GLY A 82 0.07 -41.03 10.62
N LEU A 83 -0.85 -41.17 9.66
CA LEU A 83 -0.85 -40.48 8.36
C LEU A 83 -1.86 -39.33 8.30
N ALA A 84 -2.30 -38.85 9.47
CA ALA A 84 -3.29 -37.77 9.56
C ALA A 84 -2.84 -36.53 8.79
N ARG A 85 -1.53 -36.22 8.80
CA ARG A 85 -0.98 -35.05 8.11
C ARG A 85 -1.11 -35.16 6.59
N GLU A 86 -0.76 -36.30 6.02
CA GLU A 86 -0.82 -36.59 4.58
C GLU A 86 -2.26 -36.52 4.06
N LEU A 87 -3.22 -37.04 4.84
CA LEU A 87 -4.64 -36.94 4.53
C LEU A 87 -5.11 -35.49 4.46
N MET A 88 -4.67 -34.68 5.41
CA MET A 88 -5.06 -33.28 5.51
C MET A 88 -4.49 -32.43 4.37
N ILE A 89 -3.30 -32.77 3.86
CA ILE A 89 -2.73 -32.15 2.66
C ILE A 89 -3.59 -32.47 1.43
N LEU A 90 -4.00 -33.72 1.24
CA LEU A 90 -4.86 -34.13 0.12
C LEU A 90 -6.24 -33.42 0.17
N VAL A 91 -6.82 -33.34 1.37
CA VAL A 91 -8.09 -32.65 1.63
C VAL A 91 -7.97 -31.14 1.35
N ALA A 92 -6.88 -30.48 1.78
CA ALA A 92 -6.63 -29.05 1.58
C ALA A 92 -6.40 -28.65 0.11
N GLN A 93 -5.91 -29.57 -0.73
CA GLN A 93 -5.73 -29.34 -2.17
C GLN A 93 -7.06 -29.32 -2.95
N ASN A 94 -8.20 -29.36 -2.26
CA ASN A 94 -9.54 -29.16 -2.82
C ASN A 94 -9.90 -30.16 -3.93
N ARG A 95 -9.31 -31.36 -3.89
CA ARG A 95 -9.58 -32.44 -4.86
C ARG A 95 -10.92 -33.16 -4.63
N PHE A 96 -11.65 -32.79 -3.58
CA PHE A 96 -12.93 -33.40 -3.19
C PHE A 96 -14.04 -32.33 -3.13
N GLU A 97 -14.50 -31.88 -4.29
CA GLU A 97 -15.61 -30.94 -4.38
C GLU A 97 -16.90 -31.56 -3.78
N GLY A 98 -17.53 -30.89 -2.81
CA GLY A 98 -18.89 -31.20 -2.34
C GLY A 98 -19.03 -31.81 -0.94
N LEU A 99 -17.93 -32.06 -0.21
CA LEU A 99 -18.00 -32.56 1.16
C LEU A 99 -17.95 -31.42 2.20
N PRO A 100 -18.80 -31.43 3.24
CA PRO A 100 -18.77 -30.42 4.30
C PRO A 100 -17.55 -30.62 5.21
N TYR A 101 -16.42 -30.02 4.82
CA TYR A 101 -15.10 -30.06 5.48
C TYR A 101 -15.13 -29.84 7.00
N ALA A 102 -16.00 -28.96 7.50
CA ALA A 102 -16.13 -28.66 8.93
C ALA A 102 -16.54 -29.88 9.77
N SER A 103 -17.17 -30.89 9.16
CA SER A 103 -17.57 -32.11 9.86
C SER A 103 -16.44 -33.12 10.01
N LEU A 104 -15.44 -33.10 9.12
CA LEU A 104 -14.29 -34.02 9.17
C LEU A 104 -13.28 -33.60 10.24
N LEU A 105 -13.13 -32.28 10.44
CA LEU A 105 -12.25 -31.72 11.46
C LEU A 105 -12.68 -32.07 12.88
N HIS A 106 -13.99 -32.14 13.12
CA HIS A 106 -14.55 -32.46 14.44
C HIS A 106 -14.28 -33.90 14.90
N GLU A 107 -13.97 -34.81 13.97
CA GLU A 107 -13.63 -36.21 14.28
C GLU A 107 -12.12 -36.44 14.44
N CYS A 108 -11.30 -35.47 14.02
CA CYS A 108 -9.86 -35.47 14.28
C CYS A 108 -9.56 -35.00 15.72
N LYS A 109 -8.40 -35.41 16.26
CA LYS A 109 -7.95 -34.89 17.55
C LYS A 109 -7.75 -33.36 17.48
N PRO A 110 -7.99 -32.59 18.56
CA PRO A 110 -7.87 -31.12 18.56
C PRO A 110 -6.51 -30.61 18.07
N GLU A 111 -5.43 -31.34 18.34
CA GLU A 111 -4.08 -30.97 17.92
C GLU A 111 -3.92 -31.01 16.38
N ILE A 112 -4.66 -31.89 15.72
CA ILE A 112 -4.67 -32.04 14.25
C ILE A 112 -5.53 -30.93 13.62
N GLU A 113 -6.60 -30.50 14.29
CA GLU A 113 -7.42 -29.37 13.87
C GLU A 113 -6.63 -28.05 13.88
N GLU A 114 -5.84 -27.80 14.93
CA GLU A 114 -4.97 -26.62 15.04
C GLU A 114 -3.86 -26.63 13.97
N GLU A 115 -3.20 -27.77 13.78
CA GLU A 115 -2.18 -27.94 12.74
C GLU A 115 -2.77 -27.78 11.33
N PHE A 116 -4.01 -28.22 11.10
CA PHE A 116 -4.70 -28.03 9.83
C PHE A 116 -5.11 -26.59 9.56
N LEU A 117 -5.64 -25.87 10.55
CA LEU A 117 -5.96 -24.46 10.42
C LEU A 117 -4.71 -23.67 10.05
N LEU A 118 -3.57 -24.00 10.67
CA LEU A 118 -2.27 -23.45 10.32
C LEU A 118 -1.86 -23.78 8.87
N HIS A 119 -2.00 -25.03 8.43
CA HIS A 119 -1.68 -25.42 7.05
C HIS A 119 -2.64 -24.83 6.00
N GLN A 120 -3.92 -24.66 6.33
CA GLN A 120 -4.88 -23.98 5.45
C GLN A 120 -4.56 -22.48 5.36
N GLN A 121 -4.13 -21.86 6.47
CA GLN A 121 -3.63 -20.50 6.49
C GLN A 121 -2.40 -20.38 5.58
N ILE A 122 -1.42 -21.28 5.73
CA ILE A 122 -0.21 -21.37 4.91
C ILE A 122 -0.55 -21.63 3.43
N ALA A 123 -1.50 -22.51 3.11
CA ALA A 123 -1.90 -22.81 1.74
C ALA A 123 -2.67 -21.64 1.09
N LYS A 124 -3.47 -20.91 1.88
CA LYS A 124 -4.11 -19.65 1.45
C LYS A 124 -3.08 -18.54 1.19
N THR A 125 -2.01 -18.46 1.97
CA THR A 125 -0.91 -17.50 1.76
C THR A 125 0.09 -17.95 0.69
N ALA A 126 0.24 -19.25 0.43
CA ALA A 126 1.18 -19.83 -0.55
C ALA A 126 0.72 -19.71 -2.02
N VAL A 127 -0.38 -18.99 -2.30
CA VAL A 127 -0.73 -18.62 -3.67
C VAL A 127 0.29 -17.59 -4.18
N ALA A 128 1.23 -18.10 -4.99
CA ALA A 128 2.13 -17.40 -5.90
C ALA A 128 2.32 -15.89 -5.66
N GLY A 129 3.31 -15.52 -4.82
CA GLY A 129 3.80 -14.14 -4.72
C GLY A 129 3.71 -13.48 -3.35
N SER A 130 3.51 -14.24 -2.27
CA SER A 130 3.53 -13.69 -0.91
C SER A 130 4.94 -13.18 -0.55
N ASN A 131 5.17 -11.89 -0.78
CA ASN A 131 6.18 -11.12 -0.07
C ASN A 131 6.02 -11.43 1.44
N PRO A 132 7.09 -11.72 2.21
CA PRO A 132 6.99 -12.00 3.65
C PRO A 132 6.28 -10.90 4.44
N PHE A 133 6.18 -9.68 3.89
CA PHE A 133 5.34 -8.64 4.47
C PHE A 133 3.83 -8.94 4.34
N ASN A 134 3.37 -9.59 3.29
CA ASN A 134 1.94 -9.83 3.04
C ASN A 134 1.35 -10.91 3.96
N ASP A 135 2.21 -11.74 4.56
CA ASP A 135 1.83 -12.68 5.59
C ASP A 135 1.86 -11.99 6.96
N SER A 136 0.71 -11.93 7.63
CA SER A 136 0.61 -11.24 8.93
C SER A 136 1.53 -11.87 9.98
N VAL A 137 1.68 -13.19 9.99
CA VAL A 137 2.51 -13.90 10.97
C VAL A 137 3.98 -13.55 10.77
N LEU A 138 4.46 -13.61 9.52
CA LEU A 138 5.86 -13.26 9.20
C LEU A 138 6.16 -11.79 9.44
N ARG A 139 5.24 -10.88 9.05
CA ARG A 139 5.38 -9.44 9.32
C ARG A 139 5.46 -9.16 10.82
N ASP A 140 4.57 -9.78 11.60
CA ASP A 140 4.52 -9.55 13.04
C ASP A 140 5.77 -10.09 13.73
N TRP A 141 6.30 -11.24 13.26
CA TRP A 141 7.60 -11.76 13.70
C TRP A 141 8.77 -10.85 13.32
N LEU A 142 8.81 -10.32 12.09
CA LEU A 142 9.85 -9.38 11.63
C LEU A 142 9.84 -8.05 12.41
N THR A 143 8.70 -7.69 12.98
CA THR A 143 8.51 -6.43 13.69
C THR A 143 8.42 -6.61 15.21
N SER A 144 8.65 -7.82 15.74
CA SER A 144 8.50 -8.10 17.18
C SER A 144 9.67 -7.61 18.04
N GLY A 145 10.71 -7.02 17.45
CA GLY A 145 11.86 -6.50 18.18
C GLY A 145 11.52 -5.20 18.92
N ASP A 146 12.20 -4.96 20.04
CA ASP A 146 12.12 -3.68 20.76
C ASP A 146 12.82 -2.58 19.94
N VAL A 147 12.03 -1.91 19.11
CA VAL A 147 12.48 -0.83 18.24
C VAL A 147 11.92 0.49 18.74
N THR A 148 12.81 1.45 19.03
CA THR A 148 12.41 2.81 19.34
C THR A 148 11.96 3.51 18.06
N MET A 149 10.65 3.76 17.95
CA MET A 149 10.10 4.52 16.83
C MET A 149 10.45 6.00 16.93
N PRO A 150 10.60 6.72 15.80
CA PRO A 150 10.81 8.15 15.80
C PRO A 150 9.66 8.92 16.49
N GLU A 151 9.99 10.01 17.19
CA GLU A 151 9.00 10.84 17.90
C GLU A 151 7.93 11.41 16.95
N TRP A 152 8.30 11.76 15.71
CA TRP A 152 7.36 12.30 14.73
C TRP A 152 6.28 11.30 14.29
N LEU A 153 6.51 10.00 14.48
CA LEU A 153 5.55 8.94 14.15
C LEU A 153 4.57 8.68 15.29
N THR A 154 5.01 8.88 16.54
CA THR A 154 4.24 8.55 17.75
C THR A 154 3.57 9.77 18.39
N SER A 155 3.93 10.98 17.96
CA SER A 155 3.47 12.24 18.56
C SER A 155 2.07 12.71 18.16
N GLY A 156 1.38 12.02 17.25
CA GLY A 156 0.06 12.46 16.80
C GLY A 156 -0.69 11.42 15.97
N PRO A 157 -1.93 11.76 15.56
CA PRO A 157 -2.79 10.86 14.81
C PRO A 157 -2.19 10.56 13.43
N ILE A 158 -2.40 9.33 12.97
CA ILE A 158 -1.91 8.84 11.69
C ILE A 158 -3.10 8.62 10.77
N MET A 159 -2.96 9.03 9.52
CA MET A 159 -3.97 8.76 8.50
C MET A 159 -3.50 7.60 7.63
N VAL A 160 -4.39 6.64 7.37
CA VAL A 160 -4.15 5.52 6.47
C VAL A 160 -5.12 5.61 5.31
N THR A 161 -4.62 5.50 4.08
CA THR A 161 -5.46 5.49 2.87
C THR A 161 -4.97 4.44 1.87
N GLY A 162 -5.92 3.80 1.18
CA GLY A 162 -5.63 2.75 0.23
C GLY A 162 -5.32 1.40 0.86
N CYS A 163 -5.17 0.41 -0.02
CA CYS A 163 -4.89 -0.96 0.30
C CYS A 163 -3.71 -1.46 -0.52
N LYS A 164 -3.29 -2.68 -0.19
CA LYS A 164 -2.17 -3.41 -0.76
C LYS A 164 -0.79 -2.79 -0.49
N PRO A 165 0.18 -3.64 -0.16
CA PRO A 165 0.08 -5.09 -0.20
C PRO A 165 -0.66 -5.69 1.01
N PHE A 166 -1.04 -4.87 1.98
CA PHE A 166 -1.85 -5.25 3.14
C PHE A 166 -3.30 -4.78 2.97
N SER A 167 -4.27 -5.53 3.50
CA SER A 167 -5.64 -5.04 3.59
C SER A 167 -5.71 -3.85 4.57
N ALA A 168 -6.64 -2.92 4.35
CA ALA A 168 -6.77 -1.74 5.22
C ALA A 168 -7.07 -2.14 6.69
N LEU A 169 -7.91 -3.16 6.90
CA LEU A 169 -8.26 -3.65 8.23
C LEU A 169 -7.07 -4.30 8.92
N ASP A 170 -6.35 -5.20 8.24
CA ASP A 170 -5.19 -5.88 8.82
C ASP A 170 -4.05 -4.92 9.13
N PHE A 171 -3.88 -3.90 8.28
CA PHE A 171 -2.86 -2.88 8.47
C PHE A 171 -3.19 -1.94 9.64
N VAL A 172 -4.46 -1.53 9.79
CA VAL A 172 -4.89 -0.75 10.98
C VAL A 172 -4.70 -1.56 12.26
N ALA A 173 -5.03 -2.86 12.26
CA ALA A 173 -4.79 -3.72 13.41
C ALA A 173 -3.28 -3.89 13.72
N PHE A 174 -2.43 -3.92 12.70
CA PHE A 174 -0.98 -3.89 12.84
C PHE A 174 -0.48 -2.60 13.51
N LEU A 175 -0.93 -1.43 13.05
CA LEU A 175 -0.54 -0.14 13.64
C LEU A 175 -0.89 -0.05 15.12
N LYS A 176 -2.11 -0.45 15.49
CA LYS A 176 -2.57 -0.41 16.89
C LYS A 176 -1.73 -1.27 17.83
N ARG A 177 -1.24 -2.43 17.36
CA ARG A 177 -0.36 -3.30 18.15
C ARG A 177 1.02 -2.70 18.38
N HIS A 178 1.45 -1.82 17.47
CA HIS A 178 2.68 -1.05 17.57
C HIS A 178 2.49 0.30 18.31
N GLY A 179 1.35 0.50 18.99
CA GLY A 179 1.07 1.72 19.74
C GLY A 179 0.81 2.96 18.88
N LEU A 180 0.57 2.77 17.58
CA LEU A 180 0.22 3.82 16.65
C LEU A 180 -1.30 3.93 16.55
N ASP A 181 -1.83 5.16 16.51
CA ASP A 181 -3.27 5.42 16.52
C ASP A 181 -3.76 5.96 15.17
N PRO A 182 -4.36 5.10 14.31
CA PRO A 182 -4.92 5.52 13.03
C PRO A 182 -6.25 6.24 13.26
N CYS A 183 -6.37 7.45 12.73
CA CYS A 183 -7.59 8.25 12.78
C CYS A 183 -8.44 8.07 11.51
N GLU A 184 -9.75 8.28 11.68
CA GLU A 184 -10.68 8.37 10.57
C GLU A 184 -10.79 9.83 10.11
N GLY A 185 -10.40 10.10 8.88
CA GLY A 185 -10.57 11.42 8.26
C GLY A 185 -9.33 12.31 8.26
N ALA A 186 -9.45 13.44 7.56
CA ALA A 186 -8.41 14.44 7.42
C ALA A 186 -8.49 15.46 8.58
N SER A 187 -7.34 15.86 9.12
CA SER A 187 -7.23 16.84 10.22
C SER A 187 -5.87 17.54 10.18
N ASP A 188 -5.79 18.79 10.63
CA ASP A 188 -4.53 19.55 10.67
C ASP A 188 -3.53 19.07 11.74
N ASP A 189 -3.96 18.14 12.60
CA ASP A 189 -3.15 17.43 13.59
C ASP A 189 -2.48 16.17 13.05
N VAL A 190 -2.90 15.66 11.88
CA VAL A 190 -2.39 14.40 11.33
C VAL A 190 -0.93 14.52 10.89
N GLY A 191 -0.06 13.94 11.73
CA GLY A 191 1.40 13.81 11.61
C GLY A 191 1.89 13.27 10.27
N VAL A 192 1.21 12.20 9.89
CA VAL A 192 1.74 11.15 9.03
C VAL A 192 0.59 10.61 8.17
N ILE A 193 0.86 10.44 6.89
CA ILE A 193 -0.01 9.72 5.96
C ILE A 193 0.67 8.43 5.56
N ILE A 194 -0.04 7.31 5.66
CA ILE A 194 0.39 6.02 5.15
C ILE A 194 -0.50 5.66 3.96
N ILE A 195 0.13 5.40 2.81
CA ILE A 195 -0.54 5.17 1.54
C ILE A 195 -0.33 3.71 1.09
N GLY A 196 -1.40 3.00 0.76
CA GLY A 196 -1.35 1.72 0.05
C GLY A 196 -1.12 1.88 -1.45
N ARG A 197 -0.83 0.80 -2.16
CA ARG A 197 -0.61 0.82 -3.62
C ARG A 197 -1.88 1.09 -4.41
N GLU A 198 -3.00 0.58 -3.93
CA GLU A 198 -4.31 0.60 -4.59
C GLU A 198 -5.35 1.32 -3.72
N ASP A 199 -6.50 1.66 -4.30
CA ASP A 199 -7.68 2.22 -3.61
C ASP A 199 -7.44 3.44 -2.70
N TRP A 200 -6.35 4.18 -2.89
CA TRP A 200 -6.11 5.43 -2.17
C TRP A 200 -6.82 6.60 -2.89
N SER A 201 -7.31 7.57 -2.11
CA SER A 201 -8.01 8.73 -2.66
C SER A 201 -7.08 9.92 -2.85
N ARG A 202 -7.02 10.45 -4.08
CA ARG A 202 -6.27 11.68 -4.41
C ARG A 202 -6.81 12.88 -3.64
N ASP A 203 -8.13 13.09 -3.68
CA ASP A 203 -8.79 14.21 -3.00
C ASP A 203 -8.52 14.19 -1.48
N PHE A 204 -8.44 12.99 -0.90
CA PHE A 204 -8.17 12.82 0.52
C PHE A 204 -6.71 13.11 0.87
N VAL A 205 -5.77 12.64 0.05
CA VAL A 205 -4.34 12.97 0.19
C VAL A 205 -4.11 14.47 -0.01
N ASP A 206 -4.66 15.06 -1.07
CA ASP A 206 -4.53 16.48 -1.38
C ASP A 206 -5.14 17.35 -0.28
N GLY A 207 -6.35 17.02 0.19
CA GLY A 207 -7.01 17.73 1.29
C GLY A 207 -6.20 17.70 2.58
N GLN A 208 -5.58 16.55 2.91
CA GLN A 208 -4.72 16.44 4.09
C GLN A 208 -3.42 17.25 3.94
N ILE A 209 -2.82 17.27 2.75
CA ILE A 209 -1.65 18.10 2.49
C ILE A 209 -1.99 19.59 2.61
N GLU A 210 -3.15 20.00 2.08
CA GLU A 210 -3.64 21.37 2.21
C GLU A 210 -3.87 21.77 3.68
N LEU A 211 -4.50 20.92 4.48
CA LEU A 211 -4.73 21.16 5.92
C LEU A 211 -3.43 21.32 6.71
N ARG A 212 -2.37 20.61 6.30
CA ARG A 212 -1.05 20.68 6.94
C ARG A 212 -0.20 21.81 6.39
N THR A 213 -0.79 22.74 5.64
CA THR A 213 -0.08 23.93 5.17
C THR A 213 0.47 24.74 6.33
N GLY A 214 1.79 24.93 6.40
CA GLY A 214 2.46 25.52 7.56
C GLY A 214 3.11 24.56 8.55
N LYS A 215 2.94 23.24 8.38
CA LYS A 215 3.38 22.22 9.34
C LYS A 215 4.23 21.15 8.65
N ASN A 216 4.90 20.31 9.45
CA ASN A 216 5.59 19.13 8.93
C ASN A 216 4.57 18.07 8.50
N LEU A 217 4.75 17.38 7.39
CA LEU A 217 3.95 16.20 7.01
C LEU A 217 4.87 15.10 6.49
N HIS A 218 4.71 13.89 7.03
CA HIS A 218 5.42 12.70 6.57
C HIS A 218 4.46 11.85 5.74
N VAL A 219 4.93 11.37 4.58
CA VAL A 219 4.17 10.48 3.70
C VAL A 219 4.96 9.19 3.52
N LEU A 220 4.33 8.08 3.86
CA LEU A 220 4.93 6.74 3.87
C LEU A 220 4.08 5.82 3.01
N SER A 221 4.69 4.79 2.42
CA SER A 221 3.92 3.62 2.00
C SER A 221 3.74 2.65 3.16
N GLN A 222 2.77 1.74 3.04
CA GLN A 222 2.61 0.65 4.01
C GLN A 222 3.90 -0.18 4.17
N GLU A 223 4.59 -0.46 3.06
CA GLU A 223 5.83 -1.25 3.06
C GLU A 223 7.00 -0.49 3.69
N LEU A 224 7.13 0.81 3.43
CA LEU A 224 8.19 1.64 4.01
C LEU A 224 8.06 1.69 5.54
N LEU A 225 6.83 1.81 6.05
CA LEU A 225 6.60 1.78 7.50
C LEU A 225 7.02 0.45 8.11
N VAL A 226 6.61 -0.67 7.50
CA VAL A 226 6.94 -2.01 8.01
C VAL A 226 8.46 -2.23 7.98
N ALA A 227 9.13 -1.81 6.92
CA ALA A 227 10.60 -1.89 6.82
C ALA A 227 11.29 -1.01 7.87
N MET A 228 10.77 0.18 8.14
CA MET A 228 11.27 1.09 9.17
C MET A 228 11.13 0.47 10.57
N ILE A 229 9.97 -0.13 10.89
CA ILE A 229 9.76 -0.81 12.17
C ILE A 229 10.69 -2.03 12.28
N ALA A 230 10.82 -2.83 11.24
CA ALA A 230 11.67 -4.03 11.25
C ALA A 230 13.17 -3.71 11.41
N ASN A 231 13.64 -2.62 10.78
CA ASN A 231 15.06 -2.25 10.80
C ASN A 231 15.43 -1.28 11.94
N GLY A 232 14.43 -0.62 12.55
CA GLY A 232 14.63 0.39 13.59
C GLY A 232 15.43 1.61 13.18
N GLN A 233 15.49 1.88 11.88
CA GLN A 233 16.17 3.04 11.32
C GLN A 233 15.15 4.02 10.76
N ASP A 234 15.28 5.29 11.14
CA ASP A 234 14.51 6.37 10.53
C ASP A 234 14.98 6.55 9.06
N PRO A 235 14.12 6.29 8.05
CA PRO A 235 14.51 6.39 6.65
C PRO A 235 14.72 7.85 6.21
N PHE A 236 14.38 8.83 7.05
CA PHE A 236 14.55 10.26 6.84
C PHE A 236 15.79 10.83 7.54
N ASP A 237 16.50 10.05 8.36
CA ASP A 237 17.70 10.47 9.05
C ASP A 237 18.97 10.05 8.28
N GLY A 238 19.70 11.04 7.74
CA GLY A 238 20.97 10.85 7.02
C GLY A 238 20.92 10.93 5.48
N ASP A 239 21.97 11.50 4.88
CA ASP A 239 22.10 11.70 3.41
C ASP A 239 22.19 10.39 2.61
N SER A 240 22.55 9.28 3.26
CA SER A 240 22.66 7.94 2.66
C SER A 240 21.32 7.28 2.32
N HIS A 241 20.19 7.82 2.78
CA HIS A 241 18.87 7.14 2.71
C HIS A 241 17.99 7.63 1.54
N LEU A 242 18.44 8.63 0.77
CA LEU A 242 17.75 9.06 -0.46
C LEU A 242 17.58 7.92 -1.48
N GLY A 243 18.58 7.03 -1.57
CA GLY A 243 18.49 5.85 -2.43
C GLY A 243 17.42 4.84 -1.96
N VAL A 244 17.22 4.69 -0.66
CA VAL A 244 16.20 3.79 -0.09
C VAL A 244 14.81 4.35 -0.34
N LEU A 245 14.61 5.62 -0.04
CA LEU A 245 13.35 6.31 -0.28
C LEU A 245 12.96 6.27 -1.76
N ASP A 246 13.90 6.53 -2.68
CA ASP A 246 13.62 6.45 -4.11
C ASP A 246 13.20 5.04 -4.57
N ARG A 247 13.69 3.98 -3.92
CA ARG A 247 13.27 2.59 -4.20
C ARG A 247 11.86 2.29 -3.75
N PHE A 248 11.43 2.81 -2.59
CA PHE A 248 10.04 2.67 -2.14
C PHE A 248 9.07 3.52 -2.98
N ARG A 249 9.53 4.68 -3.45
CA ARG A 249 8.78 5.56 -4.34
C ARG A 249 8.58 4.93 -5.71
N THR A 250 9.65 4.45 -6.33
CA THR A 250 9.62 3.90 -7.69
C THR A 250 8.61 2.77 -7.78
N THR A 251 7.65 2.84 -8.69
CA THR A 251 6.52 1.91 -8.90
C THR A 251 5.41 1.95 -7.84
N HIS A 252 5.42 2.89 -6.89
CA HIS A 252 4.33 3.05 -5.93
C HIS A 252 3.41 4.20 -6.37
N PRO A 253 2.17 3.93 -6.85
CA PRO A 253 1.32 4.97 -7.45
C PRO A 253 1.06 6.18 -6.56
N GLY A 254 0.79 5.95 -5.27
CA GLY A 254 0.55 7.02 -4.30
C GLY A 254 1.78 7.88 -4.00
N LEU A 255 2.93 7.26 -3.73
CA LEU A 255 4.19 7.98 -3.52
C LEU A 255 4.70 8.67 -4.79
N GLU A 256 4.55 8.06 -5.97
CA GLU A 256 4.86 8.70 -7.24
C GLU A 256 4.02 9.96 -7.43
N TYR A 257 2.70 9.87 -7.23
CA TYR A 257 1.79 11.02 -7.27
C TYR A 257 2.22 12.15 -6.33
N VAL A 258 2.50 11.84 -5.06
CA VAL A 258 2.96 12.83 -4.09
C VAL A 258 4.35 13.37 -4.47
N SER A 259 5.21 12.57 -5.10
CA SER A 259 6.56 13.00 -5.49
C SER A 259 6.62 13.85 -6.76
N GLU A 260 5.72 13.63 -7.71
CA GLU A 260 5.61 14.42 -8.95
C GLU A 260 5.16 15.84 -8.68
N GLY A 261 4.29 16.00 -7.67
CA GLY A 261 3.82 17.30 -7.24
C GLY A 261 4.78 18.03 -6.30
N TRP A 262 5.34 17.35 -5.32
CA TRP A 262 5.82 18.01 -4.12
C TRP A 262 7.32 17.75 -3.90
N PRO A 263 8.22 18.70 -4.25
CA PRO A 263 9.64 18.47 -4.05
C PRO A 263 9.96 18.23 -2.55
N GLY A 264 10.55 17.10 -2.18
CA GLY A 264 10.77 16.73 -0.78
C GLY A 264 9.63 15.95 -0.14
N TRP A 265 9.00 15.06 -0.91
CA TRP A 265 7.87 14.14 -0.64
C TRP A 265 7.89 13.31 0.66
N VAL A 266 8.89 13.51 1.50
CA VAL A 266 9.25 12.68 2.65
C VAL A 266 9.40 13.52 3.94
N LYS A 267 9.60 14.84 3.86
CA LYS A 267 9.56 15.73 5.03
C LYS A 267 9.17 17.11 4.56
N ILE A 268 7.87 17.35 4.43
CA ILE A 268 7.39 18.63 3.92
C ILE A 268 7.41 19.61 5.08
N TRP A 269 8.39 20.52 5.15
CA TRP A 269 8.19 21.75 5.93
C TRP A 269 7.20 22.60 5.14
N VAL A 270 5.91 22.46 5.43
CA VAL A 270 4.95 23.35 4.77
C VAL A 270 5.11 24.72 5.44
N GLN A 271 5.36 25.78 4.67
CA GLN A 271 5.79 27.06 5.24
C GLN A 271 4.67 27.74 6.05
N PRO A 272 4.88 28.07 7.35
CA PRO A 272 3.95 28.90 8.11
C PRO A 272 3.98 30.34 7.60
N ARG A 273 2.83 31.03 7.71
CA ARG A 273 2.77 32.50 7.60
C ARG A 273 3.73 33.12 8.62
N SER A 274 4.70 33.91 8.14
CA SER A 274 5.60 34.83 8.88
C SER A 274 6.79 34.18 9.63
N GLY A 275 8.02 34.70 9.67
CA GLY A 275 8.71 35.87 9.09
C GLY A 275 10.22 35.61 9.32
N LYS A 276 11.13 35.89 8.41
CA LYS A 276 11.41 37.15 7.73
C LYS A 276 11.51 36.85 6.24
N SER A 277 10.58 37.39 5.45
CA SER A 277 11.02 37.91 4.18
C SER A 277 12.18 38.85 4.53
N GLY A 278 13.40 38.49 4.15
CA GLY A 278 14.30 39.55 3.71
C GLY A 278 13.44 40.42 2.84
N LYS A 279 13.31 41.70 3.20
CA LYS A 279 12.65 42.67 2.34
C LYS A 279 13.38 42.61 1.00
N ARG A 280 13.00 41.69 0.10
CA ARG A 280 13.02 41.97 -1.32
C ARG A 280 11.87 42.94 -1.46
N THR A 281 12.18 44.20 -1.15
CA THR A 281 11.32 45.30 -1.51
C THR A 281 11.04 45.09 -2.99
N PHE A 282 9.78 44.82 -3.33
CA PHE A 282 9.29 44.57 -4.69
C PHE A 282 9.63 45.72 -5.66
N THR A 283 10.14 46.84 -5.14
CA THR A 283 10.79 47.92 -5.89
C THR A 283 12.01 47.48 -6.70
N GLU A 284 12.67 46.37 -6.39
CA GLU A 284 13.79 45.85 -7.19
C GLU A 284 13.34 45.18 -8.51
N TRP A 285 12.06 44.86 -8.68
CA TRP A 285 11.50 44.36 -9.94
C TRP A 285 11.10 45.45 -10.93
N ALA A 286 11.50 46.70 -10.69
CA ALA A 286 11.30 47.84 -11.58
C ALA A 286 12.28 47.84 -12.78
N HIS A 287 12.47 46.69 -13.43
CA HIS A 287 12.97 46.69 -14.81
C HIS A 287 11.80 47.02 -15.74
N ASN A 288 12.05 47.79 -16.79
CA ASN A 288 11.01 48.42 -17.63
C ASN A 288 10.04 47.45 -18.34
N GLU A 289 10.26 46.13 -18.28
CA GLU A 289 9.41 45.15 -18.96
C GLU A 289 9.37 43.81 -18.22
N SER A 290 8.18 43.38 -17.77
CA SER A 290 7.97 42.07 -17.15
C SER A 290 7.96 40.96 -18.22
N LEU A 291 8.19 39.69 -17.81
CA LEU A 291 8.09 38.55 -18.74
C LEU A 291 6.74 38.51 -19.46
N LEU A 292 5.65 38.83 -18.75
CA LEU A 292 4.31 38.88 -19.33
C LEU A 292 4.22 39.96 -20.43
N LYS A 293 4.73 41.17 -20.14
CA LYS A 293 4.75 42.26 -21.13
C LYS A 293 5.60 41.90 -22.36
N ALA A 294 6.76 41.26 -22.16
CA ALA A 294 7.61 40.76 -23.23
C ALA A 294 6.95 39.63 -24.07
N CYS A 295 5.96 38.94 -23.52
CA CYS A 295 5.13 37.97 -24.25
C CYS A 295 3.89 38.62 -24.90
N GLY A 296 3.76 39.95 -24.84
CA GLY A 296 2.64 40.70 -25.41
C GLY A 296 1.39 40.75 -24.53
N TYR A 297 1.49 40.41 -23.24
CA TYR A 297 0.35 40.45 -22.33
C TYR A 297 -0.07 41.91 -22.02
N GLU A 298 -1.32 42.24 -22.34
CA GLU A 298 -1.92 43.55 -22.12
C GLU A 298 -3.39 43.44 -21.68
N VAL A 299 -3.84 44.33 -20.80
CA VAL A 299 -5.21 44.37 -20.25
C VAL A 299 -5.80 45.78 -20.26
N GLY A 300 -7.09 45.90 -19.96
CA GLY A 300 -7.75 47.19 -19.79
C GLY A 300 -8.29 47.78 -21.09
N LYS A 301 -8.85 48.99 -20.99
CA LYS A 301 -9.62 49.64 -22.08
C LYS A 301 -8.83 49.85 -23.38
N THR A 302 -7.51 49.91 -23.31
CA THR A 302 -6.63 50.12 -24.46
C THR A 302 -6.08 48.82 -25.04
N SER A 303 -6.29 47.68 -24.39
CA SER A 303 -5.88 46.37 -24.90
C SER A 303 -6.84 45.92 -26.00
N THR A 304 -6.28 45.40 -27.09
CA THR A 304 -7.06 44.76 -28.17
C THR A 304 -7.23 43.25 -27.95
N LEU A 305 -6.70 42.72 -26.85
CA LEU A 305 -6.67 41.29 -26.58
C LEU A 305 -7.98 40.80 -25.96
N THR A 306 -8.55 39.74 -26.52
CA THR A 306 -9.65 38.99 -25.89
C THR A 306 -9.15 38.19 -24.68
N ARG A 307 -10.08 37.74 -23.83
CA ARG A 307 -9.77 36.88 -22.68
C ARG A 307 -9.01 35.62 -23.12
N GLU A 308 -9.46 34.97 -24.19
CA GLU A 308 -8.86 33.74 -24.72
C GLU A 308 -7.42 33.99 -25.21
N GLN A 309 -7.19 35.13 -25.87
CA GLN A 309 -5.84 35.52 -26.31
C GLN A 309 -4.91 35.78 -25.12
N ARG A 310 -5.41 36.46 -24.08
CA ARG A 310 -4.63 36.66 -22.84
C ARG A 310 -4.28 35.35 -22.16
N HIS A 311 -5.25 34.44 -22.03
CA HIS A 311 -5.00 33.11 -21.48
C HIS A 311 -3.98 32.31 -22.31
N GLY A 312 -4.04 32.40 -23.64
CA GLY A 312 -3.03 31.81 -24.52
C GLY A 312 -1.62 32.38 -24.30
N ILE A 313 -1.50 33.69 -24.09
CA ILE A 313 -0.23 34.34 -23.76
C ILE A 313 0.29 33.89 -22.39
N LEU A 314 -0.60 33.73 -21.40
CA LEU A 314 -0.25 33.25 -20.07
C LEU A 314 0.21 31.78 -20.09
N ASP A 315 -0.49 30.91 -20.83
CA ASP A 315 -0.08 29.52 -21.06
C ASP A 315 1.31 29.46 -21.73
N PHE A 316 1.51 30.27 -22.78
CA PHE A 316 2.79 30.41 -23.45
C PHE A 316 3.90 30.89 -22.51
N ALA A 317 3.66 31.95 -21.72
CA ALA A 317 4.64 32.47 -20.77
C ALA A 317 5.02 31.47 -19.68
N PHE A 318 4.08 30.60 -19.28
CA PHE A 318 4.32 29.52 -18.34
C PHE A 318 5.20 28.41 -18.94
N GLN A 319 4.93 28.00 -20.18
CA GLN A 319 5.63 26.89 -20.86
C GLN A 319 6.92 27.29 -21.58
N ARG A 320 7.19 28.59 -21.75
CA ARG A 320 8.33 29.08 -22.51
C ARG A 320 9.66 28.77 -21.81
N ALA A 321 10.47 27.94 -22.47
CA ALA A 321 11.80 27.52 -22.02
C ALA A 321 12.81 28.68 -21.94
N SER A 322 12.86 29.52 -22.98
CA SER A 322 13.80 30.65 -23.04
C SER A 322 13.13 31.96 -22.64
N ILE A 323 13.60 32.58 -21.56
CA ILE A 323 13.11 33.87 -21.06
C ILE A 323 14.20 34.94 -21.15
N PRO A 324 13.84 36.23 -21.22
CA PRO A 324 14.83 37.31 -21.17
C PRO A 324 15.75 37.20 -19.94
N PRO A 325 17.05 37.52 -20.05
CA PRO A 325 18.00 37.36 -18.94
C PRO A 325 17.59 38.07 -17.64
N HIS A 326 16.94 39.23 -17.74
CA HIS A 326 16.45 39.98 -16.57
C HIS A 326 15.26 39.32 -15.86
N CYS A 327 14.67 38.28 -16.47
CA CYS A 327 13.60 37.47 -15.89
C CYS A 327 14.11 36.13 -15.35
N ALA A 328 15.43 35.88 -15.29
CA ALA A 328 16.00 34.58 -14.88
C ALA A 328 15.44 34.04 -13.56
N ASP A 329 15.12 34.92 -12.61
CA ASP A 329 14.55 34.58 -11.30
C ASP A 329 13.10 34.08 -11.35
N TRP A 330 12.43 34.13 -12.51
CA TRP A 330 11.07 33.61 -12.70
C TRP A 330 11.06 32.07 -12.83
N GLY A 331 12.19 31.39 -12.68
CA GLY A 331 12.26 29.92 -12.67
C GLY A 331 12.05 29.26 -14.04
N ALA A 332 12.14 27.93 -14.06
CA ALA A 332 12.08 27.12 -15.28
C ALA A 332 10.65 27.06 -15.89
N ALA A 333 10.56 26.71 -17.17
CA ALA A 333 9.27 26.46 -17.83
C ALA A 333 8.45 25.40 -17.10
N GLY A 334 7.13 25.62 -17.00
CA GLY A 334 6.20 24.68 -16.39
C GLY A 334 6.35 24.51 -14.87
N SER A 335 7.22 25.29 -14.22
CA SER A 335 7.58 25.08 -12.82
C SER A 335 6.76 25.91 -11.83
N GLY A 336 6.68 25.46 -10.57
CA GLY A 336 6.05 26.23 -9.49
C GLY A 336 6.63 27.63 -9.29
N PRO A 337 7.96 27.83 -9.29
CA PRO A 337 8.54 29.16 -9.28
C PRO A 337 8.07 30.07 -10.42
N ARG A 338 7.85 29.51 -11.63
CA ARG A 338 7.31 30.27 -12.77
C ARG A 338 5.88 30.70 -12.53
N LEU A 339 5.03 29.77 -12.09
CA LEU A 339 3.66 30.11 -11.77
C LEU A 339 3.58 31.12 -10.62
N GLN A 340 4.45 31.01 -9.62
CA GLN A 340 4.54 31.94 -8.49
C GLN A 340 4.86 33.34 -8.97
N ALA A 341 5.92 33.51 -9.75
CA ALA A 341 6.34 34.81 -10.26
C ALA A 341 5.21 35.47 -11.08
N MET A 342 4.55 34.70 -11.95
CA MET A 342 3.40 35.18 -12.73
C MET A 342 2.23 35.59 -11.84
N ALA A 343 1.82 34.73 -10.90
CA ALA A 343 0.67 34.98 -10.03
C ALA A 343 0.90 36.19 -9.12
N TYR A 344 2.07 36.30 -8.49
CA TYR A 344 2.42 37.43 -7.62
C TYR A 344 2.54 38.73 -8.41
N HIS A 345 3.06 38.69 -9.64
CA HIS A 345 3.11 39.87 -10.49
C HIS A 345 1.71 40.39 -10.83
N ILE A 346 0.78 39.51 -11.23
CA ILE A 346 -0.60 39.91 -11.55
C ILE A 346 -1.35 40.37 -10.29
N ALA A 347 -1.20 39.67 -9.16
CA ALA A 347 -1.83 40.09 -7.90
C ALA A 347 -1.34 41.46 -7.43
N TRP A 348 -0.04 41.76 -7.59
CA TRP A 348 0.51 43.07 -7.32
C TRP A 348 -0.09 44.16 -8.24
N LEU A 349 -0.28 43.87 -9.54
CA LEU A 349 -0.96 44.80 -10.46
C LEU A 349 -2.40 45.09 -9.99
N VAL A 350 -3.15 44.07 -9.57
CA VAL A 350 -4.50 44.24 -9.01
C VAL A 350 -4.46 45.15 -7.79
N GLY A 351 -3.65 44.82 -6.78
CA GLY A 351 -3.58 45.59 -5.53
C GLY A 351 -3.15 47.05 -5.76
N LYS A 352 -2.11 47.25 -6.59
CA LYS A 352 -1.58 48.59 -6.90
C LYS A 352 -2.62 49.48 -7.59
N TYR A 353 -3.31 48.97 -8.60
CA TYR A 353 -4.21 49.78 -9.41
C TYR A 353 -5.66 49.81 -8.90
N ALA A 354 -6.06 48.87 -8.03
CA ALA A 354 -7.32 48.97 -7.30
C ALA A 354 -7.31 50.11 -6.28
N ALA A 355 -6.15 50.42 -5.71
CA ALA A 355 -5.97 51.54 -4.77
C ALA A 355 -5.77 52.91 -5.46
N GLU A 356 -5.55 52.94 -6.78
CA GLU A 356 -5.26 54.17 -7.53
C GLU A 356 -6.58 54.89 -7.89
N THR A 357 -6.75 56.10 -7.37
CA THR A 357 -7.99 56.89 -7.55
C THR A 357 -7.90 57.90 -8.70
N ARG A 358 -6.69 58.18 -9.23
CA ARG A 358 -6.47 59.24 -10.23
C ARG A 358 -6.80 58.83 -11.66
N LYS A 359 -6.87 57.53 -11.97
CA LYS A 359 -7.21 57.02 -13.29
C LYS A 359 -8.16 55.85 -13.15
N ASP A 360 -9.18 55.80 -14.01
CA ASP A 360 -10.11 54.67 -14.05
C ASP A 360 -9.42 53.44 -14.63
N MET A 361 -8.95 52.57 -13.74
CA MET A 361 -8.30 51.29 -14.04
C MET A 361 -9.24 50.09 -13.81
N SER A 362 -10.54 50.34 -13.63
CA SER A 362 -11.52 49.29 -13.28
C SER A 362 -11.51 48.09 -14.22
N VAL A 363 -11.44 48.33 -15.53
CA VAL A 363 -11.40 47.27 -16.56
C VAL A 363 -10.12 46.44 -16.46
N ALA A 364 -8.96 47.09 -16.29
CA ALA A 364 -7.68 46.39 -16.16
C ALA A 364 -7.63 45.55 -14.88
N VAL A 365 -8.16 46.08 -13.77
CA VAL A 365 -8.29 45.37 -12.50
C VAL A 365 -9.19 44.14 -12.64
N ALA A 366 -10.33 44.26 -13.33
CA ALA A 366 -11.22 43.13 -13.59
C ALA A 366 -10.56 42.06 -14.46
N ASP A 367 -9.85 42.47 -15.52
CA ASP A 367 -9.10 41.56 -16.39
C ASP A 367 -8.01 40.81 -15.61
N TRP A 368 -7.15 41.51 -14.87
CA TRP A 368 -6.11 40.87 -14.05
C TRP A 368 -6.69 39.90 -13.01
N THR A 369 -7.82 40.26 -12.39
CA THR A 369 -8.47 39.40 -11.40
C THR A 369 -9.00 38.12 -12.06
N SER A 370 -9.63 38.24 -13.23
CA SER A 370 -10.09 37.10 -14.04
C SER A 370 -8.93 36.21 -14.47
N ASP A 371 -7.85 36.80 -14.96
CA ASP A 371 -6.68 36.09 -15.48
C ASP A 371 -5.91 35.40 -14.33
N LEU A 372 -5.84 36.02 -13.15
CA LEU A 372 -5.30 35.40 -11.94
C LEU A 372 -6.14 34.19 -11.51
N ALA A 373 -7.47 34.31 -11.51
CA ALA A 373 -8.34 33.16 -11.21
C ALA A 373 -8.14 32.02 -12.22
N TRP A 374 -7.98 32.35 -13.51
CA TRP A 374 -7.70 31.37 -14.56
C TRP A 374 -6.35 30.68 -14.38
N LEU A 375 -5.26 31.42 -14.05
CA LEU A 375 -3.97 30.80 -13.76
C LEU A 375 -4.05 29.83 -12.58
N LYS A 376 -4.84 30.18 -11.56
CA LYS A 376 -5.07 29.31 -10.41
C LYS A 376 -5.73 28.00 -10.86
N ASP A 377 -6.87 28.11 -11.52
CA ASP A 377 -7.65 26.96 -11.98
C ASP A 377 -6.85 26.08 -12.96
N ARG A 378 -6.10 26.69 -13.86
CA ARG A 378 -5.37 25.99 -14.92
C ARG A 378 -4.12 25.26 -14.41
N PHE A 379 -3.29 25.95 -13.61
CA PHE A 379 -1.93 25.51 -13.28
C PHE A 379 -1.68 25.34 -11.79
N TYR A 380 -2.40 26.03 -10.92
CA TYR A 380 -2.25 25.92 -9.48
C TYR A 380 -3.03 24.71 -8.97
N ARG A 381 -2.52 23.55 -9.35
CA ARG A 381 -2.91 22.26 -8.78
C ARG A 381 -2.06 22.08 -7.54
N GLY A 382 -2.62 21.52 -6.46
CA GLY A 382 -2.12 21.60 -5.07
C GLY A 382 -0.59 21.49 -4.85
N HIS A 383 0.15 20.89 -5.76
CA HIS A 383 1.59 20.70 -5.77
C HIS A 383 2.52 21.94 -5.88
N MET A 384 2.01 23.14 -6.17
CA MET A 384 2.87 24.31 -6.35
C MET A 384 3.27 24.91 -4.98
N LYS A 385 4.56 24.83 -4.61
CA LYS A 385 5.17 25.26 -3.33
C LYS A 385 5.11 26.78 -3.02
N PHE A 386 3.97 27.42 -3.18
CA PHE A 386 3.73 28.80 -2.78
C PHE A 386 2.26 29.01 -2.51
N ARG A 387 1.91 29.96 -1.64
CA ARG A 387 0.51 30.34 -1.42
C ARG A 387 0.00 31.16 -2.60
N TRP A 388 -1.18 30.80 -3.13
CA TRP A 388 -1.84 31.64 -4.12
C TRP A 388 -2.06 33.06 -3.58
N PRO A 389 -1.60 34.11 -4.29
CA PRO A 389 -1.67 35.47 -3.77
C PRO A 389 -3.11 35.97 -3.68
N ASP A 390 -3.45 36.65 -2.57
CA ASP A 390 -4.72 37.37 -2.45
C ASP A 390 -4.51 38.80 -2.98
N PRO A 391 -5.16 39.19 -4.08
CA PRO A 391 -4.98 40.51 -4.68
C PRO A 391 -5.45 41.67 -3.79
N ARG A 392 -6.15 41.39 -2.68
CA ARG A 392 -6.67 42.40 -1.73
C ARG A 392 -5.72 42.68 -0.56
N VAL A 393 -4.66 41.89 -0.40
CA VAL A 393 -3.67 42.07 0.67
C VAL A 393 -2.40 42.60 0.02
N GLY A 394 -2.36 43.93 -0.14
CA GLY A 394 -1.17 44.67 -0.57
C GLY A 394 -0.20 44.90 0.59
#